data_AF-W9T3R7-F1
#
_entry.id   AF-W9T3R7-F1
#
_cell.length_a   1.000
_cell.length_b   1.000
_cell.length_c   1.000
_cell.angle_alpha   90.00
_cell.angle_beta   90.00
_cell.angle_gamma   90.00
#
_symmetry.space_group_name_H-M   'P 1'
#
loop_
_entity.id
_entity.type
_entity.pdbx_description
1 polymer ?
#
loop_
_entity_poly.entity_id
_entity_poly.type
_entity_poly.pdbx_seq_one_letter_code
_entity_poly.pdbx_strand_id
1 'polypeptide(L)' 'MRRLPRHRWLSKVADAPNLAGNGELYLTRQLQAFRSGERKHPQMSVIAAGLSEADIAAVAAWYAAIKVSVELPE' A
#
# COMPACT_ATOMS: atom_id res chain seq x y z
N MET A 1 6.27 -7.65 35.80
CA MET A 1 5.66 -6.86 34.70
C MET A 1 6.57 -6.91 33.49
N ARG A 2 6.23 -7.66 32.43
CA ARG A 2 7.06 -7.77 31.22
C ARG A 2 6.31 -7.09 30.08
N ARG A 3 6.67 -5.84 29.75
CA ARG A 3 6.13 -5.14 28.58
C ARG A 3 6.68 -5.83 27.33
N LEU A 4 5.78 -6.41 26.53
CA LEU A 4 6.11 -6.96 25.21
C LEU A 4 6.28 -5.79 24.21
N PRO A 5 7.27 -5.84 23.29
CA PRO A 5 7.51 -4.78 22.32
C PRO A 5 6.37 -4.72 21.29
N ARG A 6 5.87 -3.51 21.02
CA ARG A 6 4.61 -3.22 20.33
C ARG A 6 4.76 -2.90 18.84
N HIS A 7 5.74 -3.39 18.08
CA HIS A 7 5.95 -2.85 16.73
C HIS A 7 6.06 -3.94 15.66
N ARG A 8 4.99 -4.14 14.88
CA ARG A 8 5.04 -4.91 13.63
C ARG A 8 3.96 -4.45 12.64
N TRP A 9 4.06 -3.21 12.17
CA TRP A 9 3.20 -2.67 11.10
C TRP A 9 4.04 -2.02 9.99
N LEU A 10 5.12 -2.69 9.60
CA LEU A 10 6.00 -2.30 8.49
C LEU A 10 6.10 -3.48 7.53
N SER A 11 6.07 -3.19 6.22
CA SER A 11 6.34 -4.19 5.18
C SER A 11 7.61 -4.96 5.52
N LYS A 12 7.54 -6.29 5.50
CA LYS A 12 8.68 -7.18 5.83
C LYS A 12 9.61 -7.43 4.65
N VAL A 13 9.29 -6.86 3.50
CA VAL A 13 10.03 -6.99 2.25
C VAL A 13 10.68 -5.65 1.97
N ALA A 14 12.01 -5.63 1.82
CA ALA A 14 12.79 -4.40 1.70
C ALA A 14 12.36 -3.51 0.53
N ASP A 15 11.88 -4.12 -0.56
CA ASP A 15 11.53 -3.44 -1.81
C ASP A 15 10.03 -3.15 -1.98
N ALA A 16 9.20 -3.46 -0.97
CA ALA A 16 7.78 -3.18 -1.01
C ALA A 16 7.44 -2.01 -0.05
N PRO A 17 6.91 -0.89 -0.55
CA PRO A 17 6.50 0.21 0.33
C PRO A 17 5.35 -0.23 1.24
N ASN A 18 5.20 0.44 2.38
CA ASN A 18 4.00 0.30 3.19
C ASN A 18 2.84 1.00 2.47
N LEU A 19 1.75 0.27 2.21
CA LEU A 19 0.55 0.81 1.58
C LEU A 19 -0.49 1.31 2.60
N ALA A 20 -0.42 0.84 3.83
CA ALA A 20 -1.37 1.19 4.88
C ALA A 20 -1.37 2.68 5.18
N GLY A 21 -2.56 3.29 5.23
CA GLY A 21 -2.73 4.70 5.56
C GLY A 21 -2.31 5.68 4.46
N ASN A 22 -1.89 5.20 3.28
CA ASN A 22 -1.75 6.08 2.12
C ASN A 22 -3.12 6.52 1.61
N GLY A 23 -3.21 7.75 1.09
CA GLY A 23 -4.48 8.28 0.59
C GLY A 23 -5.06 7.45 -0.56
N GLU A 24 -6.38 7.26 -0.54
CA GLU A 24 -7.13 6.49 -1.54
C GLU A 24 -6.87 6.99 -2.97
N LEU A 25 -6.87 8.32 -3.17
CA LEU A 25 -6.59 8.93 -4.47
C LEU A 25 -5.19 8.61 -4.98
N TYR A 26 -4.20 8.58 -4.08
CA TYR A 26 -2.83 8.24 -4.45
C TYR A 26 -2.73 6.77 -4.87
N LEU A 27 -3.29 5.86 -4.07
CA LEU A 27 -3.29 4.43 -4.36
C LEU A 27 -4.00 4.11 -5.67
N THR A 28 -5.16 4.72 -5.91
CA THR A 28 -5.91 4.60 -7.18
C THR A 28 -5.05 5.00 -8.37
N ARG A 29 -4.43 6.20 -8.31
CA ARG A 29 -3.57 6.71 -9.38
C ARG A 29 -2.37 5.80 -9.65
N GLN A 30 -1.72 5.30 -8.60
CA GLN A 30 -0.56 4.41 -8.77
C GLN A 30 -0.96 3.08 -9.42
N LEU A 31 -2.06 2.46 -8.99
CA LEU A 31 -2.55 1.22 -9.58
C LEU A 31 -2.96 1.40 -11.04
N GLN A 32 -3.65 2.50 -11.36
CA GLN A 32 -3.97 2.86 -12.75
C GLN A 32 -2.71 3.09 -13.58
N ALA A 33 -1.70 3.79 -13.06
CA ALA A 33 -0.44 4.01 -13.75
C ALA A 33 0.34 2.70 -14.00
N PHE A 34 0.29 1.74 -13.06
CA PHE A 34 0.87 0.42 -13.28
C PHE A 34 0.11 -0.39 -14.34
N ARG A 35 -1.23 -0.30 -14.34
CA ARG A 35 -2.10 -0.99 -15.31
C ARG A 35 -1.97 -0.41 -16.72
N SER A 36 -1.83 0.91 -16.86
CA SER A 36 -1.64 1.59 -18.15
C SER A 36 -0.21 1.45 -18.69
N GLY A 37 0.75 1.13 -17.82
CA GLY A 37 2.17 1.06 -18.16
C GLY A 37 2.89 2.40 -18.11
N GLU A 38 2.23 3.48 -17.67
CA GLU A 38 2.85 4.77 -17.34
C GLU A 38 3.90 4.61 -16.24
N ARG A 39 3.58 3.77 -15.23
CA ARG A 39 4.52 3.32 -14.22
C ARG A 39 4.85 1.85 -14.45
N LYS A 40 6.14 1.49 -14.41
CA LYS A 40 6.60 0.12 -14.64
C LYS A 40 7.32 -0.42 -13.42
N HIS A 41 6.95 -1.62 -12.98
CA HIS A 41 7.65 -2.40 -11.98
C HIS A 41 7.35 -3.89 -12.20
N PRO A 42 8.36 -4.79 -12.24
CA PRO A 42 8.17 -6.18 -12.66
C PRO A 42 7.00 -6.90 -11.97
N GLN A 43 6.83 -6.67 -10.67
CA GLN A 43 5.76 -7.29 -9.89
C GLN A 43 4.44 -6.53 -9.95
N MET A 44 4.46 -5.19 -9.81
CA MET A 44 3.22 -4.40 -9.70
C MET A 44 2.53 -4.24 -11.04
N SER A 45 3.27 -4.24 -12.15
CA SER A 45 2.69 -4.23 -13.49
C SER A 45 1.91 -5.52 -13.78
N VAL A 46 2.39 -6.68 -13.30
CA VAL A 46 1.66 -7.96 -13.43
C VAL A 46 0.41 -7.96 -12.55
N ILE A 47 0.53 -7.51 -11.30
CA ILE A 47 -0.61 -7.42 -10.37
C ILE A 47 -1.70 -6.49 -10.92
N ALA A 48 -1.32 -5.26 -11.31
CA ALA A 48 -2.27 -4.25 -11.75
C ALA A 48 -2.95 -4.58 -13.08
N ALA A 49 -2.30 -5.35 -13.96
CA ALA A 49 -2.88 -5.79 -15.23
C ALA A 49 -4.16 -6.64 -15.03
N GLY A 50 -4.26 -7.36 -13.90
CA GLY A 50 -5.42 -8.20 -13.58
C GLY A 50 -6.56 -7.49 -12.85
N LEU A 51 -6.43 -6.19 -12.52
CA LEU A 51 -7.43 -5.47 -11.74
C LEU A 51 -8.39 -4.69 -12.64
N SER A 52 -9.70 -4.80 -12.38
CA SER A 52 -10.69 -3.89 -12.95
C SER A 52 -10.65 -2.52 -12.26
N GLU A 53 -11.34 -1.50 -12.81
CA GLU A 53 -11.50 -0.20 -12.13
C GLU A 53 -12.18 -0.35 -10.76
N ALA A 54 -13.15 -1.25 -10.64
CA ALA A 54 -13.85 -1.53 -9.39
C ALA A 54 -12.90 -2.15 -8.35
N ASP A 55 -12.03 -3.08 -8.78
CA ASP A 55 -11.03 -3.68 -7.89
C ASP A 55 -10.01 -2.63 -7.43
N ILE A 56 -9.55 -1.77 -8.33
CA ILE A 56 -8.63 -0.67 -7.98
C ILE A 56 -9.24 0.24 -6.92
N ALA A 57 -10.49 0.66 -7.10
CA ALA A 57 -11.19 1.50 -6.13
C ALA A 57 -11.36 0.78 -4.77
N ALA A 58 -11.76 -0.49 -4.78
CA ALA A 58 -11.96 -1.27 -3.57
C ALA A 58 -10.65 -1.47 -2.79
N VAL A 59 -9.56 -1.81 -3.48
CA VAL A 59 -8.23 -1.99 -2.88
C VAL A 59 -7.70 -0.68 -2.31
N ALA A 60 -7.82 0.42 -3.06
CA ALA A 60 -7.38 1.73 -2.62
C ALA A 60 -8.12 2.19 -1.36
N ALA A 61 -9.45 2.06 -1.34
CA ALA A 61 -10.27 2.41 -0.18
C ALA A 61 -9.91 1.56 1.05
N TRP A 62 -9.68 0.26 0.87
CA TRP A 62 -9.31 -0.63 1.97
C TRP A 62 -7.97 -0.25 2.62
N TYR A 63 -6.92 -0.05 1.82
CA TYR A 63 -5.60 0.32 2.34
C TYR A 63 -5.58 1.72 2.97
N ALA A 64 -6.35 2.66 2.41
CA ALA A 64 -6.48 4.01 2.95
C ALA A 64 -7.20 4.04 4.31
N ALA A 65 -8.11 3.10 4.55
CA ALA A 65 -8.81 2.98 5.84
C ALA A 65 -7.92 2.44 6.98
N ILE A 66 -6.72 1.92 6.68
CA ILE A 66 -5.81 1.41 7.71
C ILE A 66 -5.21 2.57 8.50
N LYS A 67 -5.53 2.63 9.80
CA LYS A 67 -4.95 3.61 10.73
C LYS A 67 -3.53 3.22 11.11
N VAL A 68 -2.57 4.07 10.74
CA VAL A 68 -1.16 3.91 11.14
C VAL A 68 -0.86 4.88 12.29
N SER A 69 -0.22 4.37 13.34
CA SER A 69 0.31 5.19 14.43
C SER A 69 1.82 5.28 14.28
N VAL A 70 2.35 6.51 14.25
CA VAL A 70 3.79 6.78 14.21
C VAL A 70 4.23 7.19 15.61
N GLU A 71 5.32 6.60 16.10
CA GLU A 71 6.01 7.03 17.32
C GLU A 71 7.19 7.91 16.90
N LEU A 72 7.38 9.05 17.58
CA LEU A 72 8.48 9.96 17.29
C LEU A 72 9.80 9.34 17.80
N PRO A 73 10.89 9.43 17.02
CA PRO A 73 12.22 9.11 17.53
C PRO A 73 12.64 10.16 18.59
N GLU A 74 13.29 9.71 19.67
CA GLU A 74 13.94 10.57 20.68
C GLU A 74 15.23 11.20 20.15
#